data_AF-A0A2P7QKB2-F1
#
_entry.id   AF-A0A2P7QKB2-F1
#
_cell.length_a   1.000
_cell.length_b   1.000
_cell.length_c   1.000
_cell.angle_alpha   90.00
_cell.angle_beta   90.00
_cell.angle_gamma   90.00
#
_symmetry.space_group_name_H-M   'P 1'
#
loop_
_entity.id
_entity.type
_entity.pdbx_description
1 polymer ?
#
loop_
_entity_poly.entity_id
_entity_poly.type
_entity_poly.pdbx_seq_one_letter_code
_entity_poly.pdbx_strand_id
1 'polypeptide(L)'
;MGSEEDFRYLLPRILEISVDDPGNANDPEIVLAKIGMANWHSWSTGERGVIEAFVDAWSHAALAQDLEAAAEGWIGQDAESVLCGAARAGFDLAPWLEQLQRPEASAVLADLKSRYPKQLSPFWEDAPEASARLATILGATQ
;
A
#
# COMPACT_ATOMS: atom_id res chain seq x y z
N MET A 1 10.60 11.38 22.96
CA MET A 1 10.10 10.10 22.42
C MET A 1 9.08 10.42 21.36
N GLY A 2 9.36 9.98 20.13
CA GLY A 2 8.60 10.32 18.93
C GLY A 2 9.34 11.24 17.96
N SER A 3 10.69 11.29 17.99
CA SER A 3 11.45 11.93 16.92
C SER A 3 11.51 11.03 15.67
N GLU A 4 11.92 11.59 14.53
CA GLU A 4 12.21 10.82 13.31
C GLU A 4 13.28 9.73 13.55
N GLU A 5 14.25 10.01 14.43
CA GLU A 5 15.29 9.06 14.81
C GLU A 5 14.73 7.90 15.63
N ASP A 6 13.84 8.18 16.59
CA ASP A 6 13.14 7.14 17.35
C ASP A 6 12.32 6.23 16.41
N PHE A 7 11.62 6.82 15.44
CA PHE A 7 10.85 6.07 14.45
C PHE A 7 11.75 5.20 13.57
N ARG A 8 12.84 5.77 13.02
CA ARG A 8 13.79 5.03 12.17
C ARG A 8 14.45 3.87 12.92
N TYR A 9 14.76 4.03 14.20
CA TYR A 9 15.28 2.96 15.05
C TYR A 9 14.27 1.82 15.24
N LEU A 10 12.99 2.16 15.44
CA LEU A 10 11.92 1.18 15.65
C LEU A 10 11.34 0.59 14.36
N LEU A 11 11.57 1.24 13.21
CA LEU A 11 10.95 0.90 11.94
C LEU A 11 11.13 -0.57 11.54
N PRO A 12 12.32 -1.19 11.65
CA PRO A 12 12.46 -2.61 11.29
C PRO A 12 11.48 -3.52 12.04
N ARG A 13 11.28 -3.27 13.35
CA ARG A 13 10.37 -4.07 14.16
C ARG A 13 8.91 -3.76 13.87
N ILE A 14 8.58 -2.50 13.55
CA ILE A 14 7.24 -2.12 13.13
C ILE A 14 6.87 -2.86 11.84
N LEU A 15 7.78 -2.86 10.85
CA LEU A 15 7.57 -3.52 9.56
C LEU A 15 7.47 -5.05 9.70
N GLU A 16 8.31 -5.66 10.52
CA GLU A 16 8.24 -7.10 10.83
C GLU A 16 6.86 -7.48 11.40
N ILE A 17 6.40 -6.78 12.44
CA ILE A 17 5.09 -7.07 13.05
C ILE A 17 3.94 -6.86 12.07
N SER A 18 4.01 -5.81 11.24
CA SER A 18 2.97 -5.53 10.25
C SER A 18 2.79 -6.58 9.18
N VAL A 19 3.82 -7.35 8.88
CA VAL A 19 3.75 -8.44 7.90
C VAL A 19 3.46 -9.78 8.58
N ASP A 20 4.09 -10.07 9.72
CA ASP A 20 4.01 -11.39 10.37
C ASP A 20 2.77 -11.57 11.25
N ASP A 21 2.23 -10.49 11.81
CA ASP A 21 1.07 -10.53 12.71
C ASP A 21 0.11 -9.36 12.44
N PRO A 22 -0.49 -9.29 11.23
CA PRO A 22 -1.33 -8.16 10.82
C PRO A 22 -2.55 -7.96 11.74
N GLY A 23 -3.06 -9.03 12.36
CA GLY A 23 -4.18 -8.94 13.31
C GLY A 23 -3.84 -8.23 14.63
N ASN A 24 -2.55 -8.12 14.98
CA ASN A 24 -2.06 -7.37 16.13
C ASN A 24 -1.20 -6.16 15.73
N ALA A 25 -1.07 -5.89 14.44
CA ALA A 25 -0.32 -4.77 13.91
C ALA A 25 -1.22 -3.58 13.56
N ASN A 26 -0.59 -2.46 13.19
CA ASN A 26 -1.30 -1.37 12.56
C ASN A 26 -1.48 -1.66 11.07
N ASP A 27 -2.58 -1.18 10.52
CA ASP A 27 -2.91 -1.25 9.10
C ASP A 27 -1.75 -0.75 8.21
N PRO A 28 -1.46 -1.40 7.06
CA PRO A 28 -0.43 -0.97 6.12
C PRO A 28 -0.56 0.52 5.74
N GLU A 29 -1.77 1.06 5.62
CA GLU A 29 -2.03 2.47 5.32
C GLU A 29 -1.42 3.41 6.35
N ILE A 30 -1.48 3.02 7.62
CA ILE A 30 -0.98 3.80 8.76
C ILE A 30 0.54 3.66 8.84
N VAL A 31 1.06 2.45 8.68
CA VAL A 31 2.48 2.17 8.83
C VAL A 31 3.29 2.81 7.71
N LEU A 32 2.87 2.60 6.46
CA LEU A 32 3.56 3.17 5.30
C LEU A 32 3.47 4.70 5.29
N ALA A 33 2.31 5.29 5.61
CA ALA A 33 2.20 6.76 5.70
C ALA A 33 3.17 7.36 6.72
N LYS A 34 3.43 6.68 7.85
CA LYS A 34 4.43 7.12 8.84
C LYS A 34 5.86 7.06 8.30
N ILE A 35 6.17 6.16 7.38
CA ILE A 35 7.47 6.17 6.68
C ILE A 35 7.62 7.47 5.88
N GLY A 36 6.55 7.91 5.21
CA GLY A 36 6.49 9.23 4.55
C GLY A 36 6.81 10.38 5.52
N MET A 37 6.17 10.37 6.70
CA MET A 37 6.40 11.39 7.74
C MET A 37 7.82 11.39 8.32
N ALA A 38 8.53 10.26 8.26
CA ALA A 38 9.93 10.16 8.70
C ALA A 38 10.94 10.64 7.64
N ASN A 39 10.46 11.28 6.57
CA ASN A 39 11.25 11.85 5.48
C ASN A 39 12.27 10.85 4.91
N TRP A 40 11.82 9.62 4.66
CA TRP A 40 12.68 8.51 4.23
C TRP A 40 13.46 8.80 2.93
N HIS A 41 12.95 9.67 2.06
CA HIS A 41 13.64 10.16 0.87
C HIS A 41 15.00 10.84 1.18
N SER A 42 15.17 11.36 2.39
CA SER A 42 16.43 11.97 2.84
C SER A 42 17.46 10.97 3.37
N TRP A 43 17.09 9.70 3.56
CA TRP A 43 17.97 8.68 4.12
C TRP A 43 19.08 8.30 3.15
N SER A 44 20.02 7.45 3.60
CA SER A 44 21.10 6.99 2.71
C SER A 44 20.53 6.18 1.54
N THR A 45 21.24 6.15 0.41
CA THR A 45 20.82 5.39 -0.77
C THR A 45 20.57 3.91 -0.46
N GLY A 46 21.37 3.31 0.42
CA GLY A 46 21.19 1.92 0.84
C GLY A 46 19.89 1.71 1.60
N GLU A 47 19.55 2.61 2.53
CA GLU A 47 18.33 2.50 3.33
C GLU A 47 17.08 2.75 2.49
N ARG A 48 17.12 3.73 1.59
CA ARG A 48 16.03 3.96 0.64
C ARG A 48 15.78 2.73 -0.22
N GLY A 49 16.84 2.14 -0.78
CA GLY A 49 16.71 0.93 -1.59
C GLY A 49 16.12 -0.26 -0.83
N VAL A 50 16.43 -0.41 0.46
CA VAL A 50 15.84 -1.46 1.31
C VAL A 50 14.35 -1.19 1.53
N ILE A 51 13.96 0.05 1.82
CA ILE A 51 12.57 0.42 2.02
C ILE A 51 11.76 0.27 0.72
N GLU A 52 12.30 0.70 -0.41
CA GLU A 52 11.70 0.49 -1.74
C GLU A 52 11.49 -1.00 -2.03
N ALA A 53 12.52 -1.83 -1.84
CA ALA A 53 12.41 -3.28 -2.04
C ALA A 53 11.43 -3.95 -1.08
N PHE A 54 11.36 -3.48 0.17
CA PHE A 54 10.42 -3.99 1.16
C PHE A 54 8.97 -3.67 0.78
N VAL A 55 8.68 -2.43 0.42
CA VAL A 55 7.32 -2.01 0.04
C VAL A 55 6.89 -2.67 -1.27
N ASP A 56 7.82 -2.89 -2.21
CA ASP A 56 7.56 -3.67 -3.43
C ASP A 56 7.16 -5.13 -3.09
N ALA A 57 7.94 -5.79 -2.24
CA ALA A 57 7.62 -7.14 -1.78
C ALA A 57 6.29 -7.21 -1.02
N TRP A 58 5.98 -6.21 -0.20
CA TRP A 58 4.72 -6.13 0.53
C TRP A 58 3.54 -5.94 -0.43
N SER A 59 3.67 -5.08 -1.45
CA SER A 59 2.62 -4.89 -2.46
C SER A 59 2.31 -6.21 -3.20
N HIS A 60 3.35 -6.96 -3.58
CA HIS A 60 3.17 -8.27 -4.18
C HIS A 60 2.51 -9.29 -3.24
N ALA A 61 2.92 -9.31 -1.97
CA ALA A 61 2.34 -10.22 -0.98
C ALA A 61 0.86 -9.90 -0.72
N ALA A 62 0.52 -8.63 -0.56
CA ALA A 62 -0.84 -8.16 -0.33
C ALA A 62 -1.77 -8.48 -1.51
N LEU A 63 -1.30 -8.28 -2.75
CA LEU A 63 -2.05 -8.69 -3.94
C LEU A 63 -2.26 -10.22 -3.98
N ALA A 64 -1.25 -11.00 -3.64
CA ALA A 64 -1.37 -12.46 -3.60
C ALA A 64 -2.36 -12.93 -2.52
N GLN A 65 -2.39 -12.27 -1.36
CA GLN A 65 -3.35 -12.55 -0.29
C GLN A 65 -4.79 -12.26 -0.73
N ASP A 66 -5.04 -11.10 -1.33
CA ASP A 66 -6.37 -10.76 -1.84
C ASP A 66 -6.83 -11.72 -2.96
N LEU A 67 -5.90 -12.20 -3.80
CA LEU A 67 -6.19 -13.19 -4.83
C LEU A 67 -6.52 -14.58 -4.25
N GLU A 68 -5.81 -15.01 -3.21
CA GLU A 68 -6.11 -16.26 -2.51
C GLU A 68 -7.48 -16.18 -1.83
N ALA A 69 -7.75 -15.09 -1.11
CA ALA A 69 -9.07 -14.82 -0.53
C ALA A 69 -10.16 -14.86 -1.60
N ALA A 70 -9.92 -14.24 -2.78
CA ALA A 70 -10.87 -14.23 -3.89
C ALA A 70 -11.27 -15.65 -4.32
N ALA A 71 -10.32 -16.59 -4.31
CA ALA A 71 -10.56 -17.99 -4.64
C ALA A 71 -11.47 -18.70 -3.60
N GLU A 72 -11.50 -18.20 -2.35
CA GLU A 72 -12.39 -18.64 -1.28
C GLU A 72 -13.76 -17.93 -1.29
N GLY A 73 -13.97 -16.99 -2.23
CA GLY A 73 -15.25 -16.32 -2.44
C GLY A 73 -15.45 -15.00 -1.69
N TRP A 74 -14.38 -14.41 -1.16
CA TRP A 74 -14.38 -13.07 -0.56
C TRP A 74 -13.11 -12.31 -0.97
N ILE A 75 -13.11 -10.98 -1.01
CA ILE A 75 -11.88 -10.22 -1.37
C ILE A 75 -11.51 -9.33 -0.18
N GLY A 76 -10.23 -9.37 0.18
CA GLY A 76 -9.67 -8.54 1.24
C GLY A 76 -9.46 -7.08 0.81
N GLN A 77 -8.72 -6.35 1.63
CA GLN A 77 -8.38 -4.95 1.37
C GLN A 77 -6.87 -4.73 1.39
N ASP A 78 -6.07 -5.79 1.48
CA ASP A 78 -4.63 -5.71 1.73
C ASP A 78 -3.91 -4.96 0.59
N ALA A 79 -4.24 -5.29 -0.66
CA ALA A 79 -3.63 -4.64 -1.82
C ALA A 79 -3.97 -3.15 -1.87
N GLU A 80 -5.21 -2.79 -1.52
CA GLU A 80 -5.61 -1.39 -1.45
C GLU A 80 -4.89 -0.64 -0.33
N SER A 81 -4.84 -1.23 0.86
CA SER A 81 -4.19 -0.64 2.04
C SER A 81 -2.71 -0.38 1.78
N VAL A 82 -2.01 -1.33 1.16
CA VAL A 82 -0.59 -1.12 0.79
C VAL A 82 -0.44 -0.03 -0.28
N LEU A 83 -1.29 -0.02 -1.33
CA LEU A 83 -1.23 1.00 -2.37
C LEU A 83 -1.49 2.40 -1.81
N CYS A 84 -2.50 2.55 -0.97
CA CYS A 84 -2.84 3.82 -0.32
C CYS A 84 -1.73 4.28 0.61
N GLY A 85 -1.25 3.39 1.48
CA GLY A 85 -0.13 3.67 2.37
C GLY A 85 1.14 4.09 1.62
N ALA A 86 1.47 3.38 0.54
CA ALA A 86 2.62 3.71 -0.30
C ALA A 86 2.44 5.04 -1.04
N ALA A 87 1.23 5.35 -1.49
CA ALA A 87 0.91 6.65 -2.10
C ALA A 87 1.21 7.80 -1.14
N ARG A 88 0.74 7.67 0.10
CA ARG A 88 0.95 8.66 1.18
C ARG A 88 2.40 8.76 1.60
N ALA A 89 3.17 7.69 1.44
CA ALA A 89 4.60 7.67 1.69
C ALA A 89 5.43 8.27 0.55
N GLY A 90 4.81 8.60 -0.59
CA GLY A 90 5.46 9.21 -1.75
C GLY A 90 6.10 8.23 -2.73
N PHE A 91 5.75 6.94 -2.68
CA PHE A 91 6.24 5.97 -3.67
C PHE A 91 5.58 6.19 -5.04
N ASP A 92 6.31 5.88 -6.11
CA ASP A 92 5.70 5.77 -7.44
C ASP A 92 4.92 4.46 -7.53
N LEU A 93 3.60 4.57 -7.67
CA LEU A 93 2.72 3.42 -7.78
C LEU A 93 2.69 2.79 -9.19
N ALA A 94 3.36 3.39 -10.19
CA ALA A 94 3.34 2.90 -11.57
C ALA A 94 3.50 1.37 -11.71
N PRO A 95 4.52 0.71 -11.13
CA PRO A 95 4.71 -0.72 -11.30
C PRO A 95 3.54 -1.55 -10.75
N TRP A 96 3.00 -1.18 -9.60
CA TRP A 96 1.92 -1.92 -8.95
C TRP A 96 0.57 -1.66 -9.63
N LEU A 97 0.34 -0.45 -10.13
CA LEU A 97 -0.83 -0.12 -10.95
C LEU A 97 -0.80 -0.84 -12.31
N GLU A 98 0.37 -1.04 -12.91
CA GLU A 98 0.53 -1.87 -14.10
C GLU A 98 0.26 -3.35 -13.80
N GLN A 99 0.74 -3.84 -12.66
CA GLN A 99 0.49 -5.22 -12.22
C GLN A 99 -1.01 -5.48 -11.97
N LEU A 100 -1.71 -4.55 -11.33
CA LEU A 100 -3.15 -4.65 -11.06
C LEU A 100 -3.99 -4.73 -12.34
N GLN A 101 -3.48 -4.21 -13.46
CA GLN A 101 -4.14 -4.27 -14.77
C GLN A 101 -3.91 -5.59 -15.52
N ARG A 102 -3.05 -6.47 -15.01
CA ARG A 102 -2.79 -7.75 -15.67
C ARG A 102 -3.95 -8.74 -15.46
N PRO A 103 -4.17 -9.70 -16.39
CA PRO A 103 -5.25 -10.67 -16.27
C PRO A 103 -5.25 -11.44 -14.95
N GLU A 104 -4.08 -11.71 -14.40
CA GLU A 104 -3.92 -12.45 -13.14
C GLU A 104 -4.51 -11.71 -11.93
N ALA A 105 -4.54 -10.37 -11.97
CA ALA A 105 -5.09 -9.52 -10.92
C ALA A 105 -6.57 -9.14 -11.12
N SER A 106 -7.24 -9.73 -12.12
CA SER A 106 -8.57 -9.32 -12.57
C SER A 106 -9.65 -9.38 -11.49
N ALA A 107 -9.59 -10.36 -10.58
CA ALA A 107 -10.54 -10.47 -9.47
C ALA A 107 -10.43 -9.27 -8.51
N VAL A 108 -9.21 -8.93 -8.10
CA VAL A 108 -8.92 -7.79 -7.21
C VAL A 108 -9.25 -6.47 -7.92
N LEU A 109 -8.89 -6.32 -9.20
CA LEU A 109 -9.25 -5.15 -9.98
C LEU A 109 -10.77 -4.97 -10.11
N ALA A 110 -11.52 -6.06 -10.33
CA ALA A 110 -12.98 -6.01 -10.42
C ALA A 110 -13.62 -5.61 -9.08
N ASP A 111 -13.09 -6.10 -7.96
CA ASP A 111 -13.52 -5.68 -6.63
C ASP A 111 -13.25 -4.20 -6.36
N LEU A 112 -12.03 -3.73 -6.63
CA LEU A 112 -11.69 -2.31 -6.49
C LEU A 112 -12.60 -1.41 -7.32
N LYS A 113 -12.94 -1.82 -8.56
CA LYS A 113 -13.91 -1.12 -9.41
C LYS A 113 -15.30 -1.07 -8.79
N SER A 114 -15.73 -2.16 -8.15
CA SER A 114 -17.03 -2.25 -7.48
C SER A 114 -17.10 -1.37 -6.22
N ARG A 115 -16.00 -1.31 -5.45
CA ARG A 115 -15.90 -0.50 -4.22
C ARG A 115 -15.73 0.98 -4.49
N TYR A 116 -15.09 1.37 -5.59
CA TYR A 116 -14.80 2.76 -5.90
C TYR A 116 -16.05 3.59 -6.27
N PRO A 117 -16.16 4.87 -5.84
CA PRO A 117 -15.35 5.54 -4.81
C PRO A 117 -15.89 5.33 -3.39
N LYS A 118 -16.97 4.55 -3.21
CA LYS A 118 -17.79 4.55 -1.99
C LYS A 118 -17.19 3.79 -0.81
N GLN A 119 -16.25 2.89 -1.08
CA GLN A 119 -15.70 1.94 -0.10
C GLN A 119 -14.17 1.80 -0.22
N LEU A 120 -13.49 2.73 -0.90
CA LEU A 120 -12.05 2.86 -0.70
C LEU A 120 -11.78 3.54 0.64
N SER A 121 -10.56 3.38 1.13
CA SER A 121 -10.13 4.03 2.35
C SER A 121 -10.18 5.57 2.22
N PRO A 122 -10.67 6.30 3.24
CA PRO A 122 -10.65 7.76 3.24
C PRO A 122 -9.21 8.31 3.21
N PHE A 123 -8.20 7.51 3.52
CA PHE A 123 -6.80 7.94 3.47
C PHE A 123 -6.32 8.33 2.05
N TRP A 124 -7.03 7.94 0.99
CA TRP A 124 -6.75 8.42 -0.36
C TRP A 124 -6.92 9.94 -0.53
N GLU A 125 -7.64 10.62 0.37
CA GLU A 125 -7.74 12.09 0.42
C GLU A 125 -6.38 12.76 0.65
N ASP A 126 -5.46 12.07 1.34
CA ASP A 126 -4.09 12.55 1.61
C ASP A 126 -3.14 12.32 0.41
N ALA A 127 -3.57 11.61 -0.64
CA ALA A 127 -2.77 11.29 -1.82
C ALA A 127 -3.55 11.52 -3.14
N PRO A 128 -3.96 12.78 -3.43
CA PRO A 128 -4.92 13.09 -4.50
C PRO A 128 -4.43 12.73 -5.91
N GLU A 129 -3.13 12.89 -6.20
CA GLU A 129 -2.57 12.55 -7.51
C GLU A 129 -2.59 11.04 -7.77
N ALA A 130 -2.20 10.25 -6.77
CA ALA A 130 -2.24 8.80 -6.85
C ALA A 130 -3.68 8.28 -6.90
N SER A 131 -4.58 8.89 -6.12
CA SER A 131 -6.02 8.60 -6.17
C SER A 131 -6.61 8.84 -7.57
N ALA A 132 -6.25 9.96 -8.24
CA ALA A 132 -6.68 10.25 -9.60
C ALA A 132 -6.13 9.24 -10.64
N ARG A 133 -4.88 8.77 -10.47
CA ARG A 133 -4.31 7.71 -11.31
C ARG A 133 -5.07 6.39 -11.13
N LEU A 134 -5.35 6.00 -9.89
CA LEU A 134 -6.14 4.82 -9.58
C LEU A 134 -7.56 4.93 -10.18
N ALA A 135 -8.23 6.07 -9.99
CA ALA A 135 -9.56 6.33 -10.55
C ALA A 135 -9.61 6.12 -12.07
N THR A 136 -8.57 6.57 -12.79
CA THR A 136 -8.44 6.38 -14.24
C THR A 136 -8.38 4.90 -14.61
N ILE A 137 -7.62 4.09 -13.87
CA ILE A 137 -7.50 2.63 -14.09
C ILE A 137 -8.81 1.91 -13.76
N LEU A 138 -9.50 2.36 -12.72
CA LEU A 138 -10.80 1.83 -12.34
C LEU A 138 -11.91 2.22 -13.33
N GLY A 139 -11.63 3.12 -14.29
CA GLY A 139 -12.60 3.58 -15.29
C GLY A 139 -13.64 4.51 -14.70
N ALA A 140 -13.36 5.12 -13.54
CA ALA A 140 -14.21 6.12 -12.93
C ALA A 140 -13.80 7.49 -13.46
N THR A 141 -14.65 8.08 -14.30
CA THR A 141 -14.52 9.49 -14.68
C THR A 141 -14.86 10.34 -13.47
N GLN A 142 -13.97 11.26 -13.09
CA GLN A 142 -14.18 12.27 -12.03
C GLN A 142 -15.47 13.07 -12.23
#